data_AF-A0A0I9N5X1-F1
#
_entry.id   AF-A0A0I9N5X1-F1
#
_cell.length_a   1.000
_cell.length_b   1.000
_cell.length_c   1.000
_cell.angle_alpha   90.00
_cell.angle_beta   90.00
_cell.angle_gamma   90.00
#
_symmetry.space_group_name_H-M   'P 1'
#
loop_
_entity.id
_entity.type
_entity.pdbx_description
1 polymer ?
#
loop_
_entity_poly.entity_id
_entity_poly.type
_entity_poly.pdbx_seq_one_letter_code
_entity_poly.pdbx_strand_id
1 'polypeptide(L)'
;MAGKLPKIAPKTVTNRTQTPIMVWLRDKLNAIYRDRTTPPPGLPTADGESKFYEMNRFPNTQTARSRPSVSLPGGVHHKSSDNYYLDRDTRRSIQPPKCIYSADSHDQVSKSLDGETICTETTMKVETSLRKNFGLELPTPGFGYAWHRNKDEELHTPRYSKDLAALEKYDKFTYSD
;
A
#
# COMPACT_ATOMS: atom_id res chain seq x y z
N MET A 1 -12.95 27.63 -4.23
CA MET A 1 -11.67 28.36 -4.37
C MET A 1 -10.80 28.08 -3.15
N ALA A 2 -9.95 27.05 -3.20
CA ALA A 2 -9.00 26.82 -2.11
C ALA A 2 -7.88 27.87 -2.22
N GLY A 3 -8.06 29.01 -1.54
CA GLY A 3 -6.99 30.00 -1.40
C GLY A 3 -5.76 29.35 -0.78
N LYS A 4 -4.57 29.64 -1.31
CA LYS A 4 -3.32 29.18 -0.71
C LYS A 4 -3.30 29.61 0.76
N LEU A 5 -3.14 28.67 1.69
CA LEU A 5 -3.06 28.98 3.11
C LEU A 5 -1.94 29.99 3.35
N PRO A 6 -2.16 31.01 4.19
CA PRO A 6 -1.13 32.01 4.49
C PRO A 6 0.08 31.31 5.10
N LYS A 7 1.28 31.76 4.73
CA LYS A 7 2.54 31.32 5.35
C LYS A 7 2.86 32.21 6.55
N ILE A 8 3.73 31.74 7.46
CA ILE A 8 4.18 32.55 8.60
C ILE A 8 4.94 33.80 8.09
N ALA A 9 5.75 33.64 7.05
CA ALA A 9 6.48 34.73 6.42
C ALA A 9 6.40 34.66 4.89
N PRO A 10 6.55 35.80 4.19
CA PRO A 10 6.63 35.83 2.74
C PRO A 10 7.90 35.12 2.25
N LYS A 11 7.91 34.69 0.99
CA LYS A 11 9.07 34.01 0.37
C LYS A 11 10.33 34.88 0.30
N THR A 12 10.19 36.20 0.45
CA THR A 12 11.29 37.17 0.45
C THR A 12 12.14 37.12 1.72
N VAL A 13 11.64 36.55 2.81
CA VAL A 13 12.43 36.38 4.03
C VAL A 13 13.49 35.32 3.78
N THR A 14 14.75 35.75 3.79
CA THR A 14 15.91 34.87 3.75
C THR A 14 16.09 34.19 5.11
N ASN A 15 16.16 32.86 5.08
CA ASN A 15 16.40 32.11 6.30
C ASN A 15 17.86 32.28 6.72
N ARG A 16 18.13 32.30 8.03
CA ARG A 16 19.51 32.26 8.53
C ARG A 16 20.13 30.93 8.11
N THR A 17 21.04 30.97 7.15
CA THR A 17 21.82 29.82 6.72
C THR A 17 23.19 29.82 7.41
N GLN A 18 23.86 28.67 7.39
CA GLN A 18 25.27 28.60 7.77
C GLN A 18 26.13 29.46 6.83
N THR A 19 27.37 29.77 7.22
CA THR A 19 28.31 30.48 6.33
C THR A 19 28.57 29.65 5.07
N PRO A 20 28.90 30.27 3.91
CA PRO A 20 29.10 29.54 2.66
C PRO A 20 30.13 28.40 2.76
N ILE A 21 31.19 28.59 3.56
CA ILE A 21 32.23 27.57 3.80
C ILE A 21 31.63 26.35 4.54
N MET A 22 30.77 26.59 5.53
CA MET A 22 30.16 25.51 6.31
C MET A 22 29.08 24.78 5.50
N VAL A 23 28.35 25.50 4.64
CA VAL A 23 27.44 24.92 3.65
C VAL A 23 28.21 24.00 2.70
N TRP A 24 29.33 24.48 2.15
CA TRP A 24 30.19 23.66 1.29
C TRP A 24 30.73 22.43 2.02
N LEU A 25 31.20 22.58 3.25
CA LEU A 25 31.72 21.47 4.06
C LEU A 25 30.62 20.43 4.34
N ARG A 26 29.43 20.86 4.77
CA ARG A 26 28.26 20.01 4.98
C ARG A 26 27.88 19.27 3.71
N ASP A 27 27.82 19.98 2.58
CA ASP A 27 27.40 19.40 1.31
C ASP A 27 28.46 18.42 0.78
N LYS A 28 29.74 18.65 1.07
CA LYS A 28 30.82 17.71 0.76
C LYS A 28 30.80 16.46 1.66
N LEU A 29 30.62 16.62 2.96
CA LEU A 29 30.59 15.51 3.93
C LEU A 29 29.35 14.63 3.77
N ASN A 30 28.21 15.20 3.38
CA ASN A 30 26.98 14.46 3.10
C ASN A 30 26.91 13.96 1.65
N ALA A 31 28.01 14.01 0.89
CA ALA A 31 28.10 13.56 -0.50
C ALA A 31 26.99 14.14 -1.40
N ILE A 32 26.64 15.42 -1.19
CA ILE A 32 25.53 16.07 -1.89
C ILE A 32 25.88 16.29 -3.35
N TYR A 33 27.09 16.79 -3.58
CA TYR A 33 27.73 16.88 -4.90
C TYR A 33 28.14 15.48 -5.35
N ARG A 34 27.47 14.97 -6.39
CA ARG A 34 27.59 13.59 -6.84
C ARG A 34 28.84 13.39 -7.70
N ASP A 35 29.57 12.32 -7.41
CA ASP A 35 30.33 11.65 -8.46
C ASP A 35 29.33 10.83 -9.29
N ARG A 36 29.31 11.01 -10.61
CA ARG A 36 28.34 10.37 -11.52
C ARG A 36 28.47 8.85 -11.59
N THR A 37 29.57 8.30 -11.07
CA THR A 37 29.92 6.89 -11.22
C THR A 37 29.18 5.94 -10.27
N THR A 38 28.69 6.40 -9.10
CA THR A 38 27.98 5.54 -8.14
C THR A 38 26.73 6.24 -7.58
N PRO A 39 25.50 5.70 -7.77
CA PRO A 39 24.29 6.33 -7.26
C PRO A 39 24.18 6.20 -5.74
N PRO A 40 24.20 7.30 -4.95
CA PRO A 40 24.02 7.26 -3.50
C PRO A 40 22.54 7.39 -3.11
N PRO A 41 22.15 6.98 -1.89
CA PRO A 41 20.76 6.99 -1.44
C PRO A 41 20.16 8.41 -1.44
N GLY A 42 19.03 8.59 -2.14
CA GLY A 42 18.26 9.84 -2.18
C GLY A 42 17.66 10.11 -3.58
N LEU A 43 16.49 10.75 -3.62
CA LEU A 43 15.79 11.04 -4.89
C LEU A 43 16.63 11.97 -5.79
N PRO A 44 16.82 11.66 -7.08
CA PRO A 44 17.51 12.56 -8.01
C PRO A 44 16.67 13.81 -8.29
N THR A 45 17.31 14.98 -8.26
CA THR A 45 16.75 16.20 -8.85
C THR A 45 16.96 16.14 -10.37
N ALA A 46 16.26 16.98 -11.16
CA ALA A 46 16.36 17.01 -12.62
C ALA A 46 17.80 17.09 -13.17
N ASP A 47 18.71 17.74 -12.42
CA ASP A 47 20.11 17.91 -12.80
C ASP A 47 20.99 16.69 -12.46
N GLY A 48 20.40 15.62 -11.92
CA GLY A 48 21.14 14.45 -11.48
C GLY A 48 21.96 14.68 -10.22
N GLU A 49 21.78 15.81 -9.50
CA GLU A 49 22.36 16.12 -8.17
C GLU A 49 21.41 15.79 -7.01
N SER A 50 21.97 15.47 -5.84
CA SER A 50 21.16 15.30 -4.62
C SER A 50 20.98 16.67 -3.97
N LYS A 51 19.85 16.90 -3.32
CA LYS A 51 19.57 18.18 -2.65
C LYS A 51 19.64 17.99 -1.14
N PHE A 52 20.34 18.88 -0.44
CA PHE A 52 20.23 18.93 1.02
C PHE A 52 18.80 19.30 1.41
N TYR A 53 18.13 18.42 2.15
CA TYR A 53 16.88 18.75 2.82
C TYR A 53 17.18 19.22 4.25
N GLU A 54 17.01 20.51 4.49
CA GLU A 54 17.16 21.05 5.83
C GLU A 54 16.10 20.43 6.75
N MET A 55 16.55 19.84 7.86
CA MET A 55 15.67 19.24 8.87
C MET A 55 14.91 20.30 9.65
N ASN A 56 15.52 21.49 9.79
CA ASN A 56 14.89 22.64 10.40
C ASN A 56 13.84 23.25 9.48
N ARG A 57 12.68 23.55 10.06
CA ARG A 57 11.60 24.24 9.37
C ARG A 57 11.72 25.73 9.61
N PHE A 58 11.54 26.53 8.56
CA PHE A 58 11.66 27.97 8.62
C PHE A 58 10.31 28.68 8.42
N PRO A 59 10.16 29.94 8.86
CA PRO A 59 8.91 30.68 8.73
C PRO A 59 8.34 30.76 7.29
N ASN A 60 9.21 30.79 6.28
CA ASN A 60 8.80 30.81 4.87
C ASN A 60 8.46 29.41 4.30
N THR A 61 8.77 28.32 5.01
CA THR A 61 8.41 26.95 4.60
C THR A 61 7.17 26.43 5.31
N GLN A 62 6.81 27.00 6.47
CA GLN A 62 5.65 26.62 7.25
C GLN A 62 4.39 27.45 6.93
N THR A 63 3.22 26.82 7.09
CA THR A 63 1.91 27.50 7.11
C THR A 63 1.77 28.34 8.38
N ALA A 64 1.02 29.44 8.29
CA ALA A 64 0.69 30.31 9.43
C ALA A 64 0.07 29.51 10.59
N ARG A 65 0.38 29.92 11.83
CA ARG A 65 -0.13 29.26 13.04
C ARG A 65 -1.63 29.47 13.21
N SER A 66 -2.13 30.68 12.90
CA SER A 66 -3.55 30.99 12.82
C SER A 66 -4.12 30.50 11.49
N ARG A 67 -5.10 29.60 11.56
CA ARG A 67 -5.80 29.08 10.37
C ARG A 67 -7.16 29.76 10.24
N PRO A 68 -7.64 30.04 9.01
CA PRO A 68 -9.01 30.46 8.81
C PRO A 68 -9.98 29.34 9.25
N SER A 69 -11.21 29.72 9.61
CA SER A 69 -12.26 28.75 9.92
C SER A 69 -12.48 27.81 8.73
N VAL A 70 -12.51 26.50 9.00
CA VAL A 70 -12.70 25.50 7.95
C VAL A 70 -14.19 25.28 7.71
N SER A 71 -14.60 25.19 6.44
CA SER A 71 -15.91 24.69 6.04
C SER A 71 -15.72 23.30 5.45
N LEU A 72 -15.93 22.27 6.27
CA LEU A 72 -15.80 20.87 5.84
C LEU A 72 -17.10 20.42 5.16
N PRO A 73 -17.03 19.66 4.06
CA PRO A 73 -18.23 19.06 3.47
C PRO A 73 -18.86 18.07 4.46
N GLY A 74 -20.19 17.98 4.44
CA GLY A 74 -20.90 16.93 5.16
C GLY A 74 -20.57 15.54 4.60
N GLY A 75 -20.80 14.49 5.40
CA GLY A 75 -20.72 13.11 4.92
C GLY A 75 -21.84 12.77 3.93
N VAL A 76 -21.72 11.63 3.27
CA VAL A 76 -22.69 11.15 2.24
C VAL A 76 -24.12 10.98 2.74
N HIS A 77 -24.31 10.85 4.06
CA HIS A 77 -25.60 10.74 4.73
C HIS A 77 -26.10 12.07 5.34
N HIS A 78 -25.53 13.21 4.97
CA HIS A 78 -26.09 14.52 5.32
C HIS A 78 -27.17 14.92 4.29
N LYS A 79 -28.26 14.13 4.24
CA LYS A 79 -29.40 14.28 3.32
C LYS A 79 -30.69 14.56 4.11
N SER A 80 -31.59 15.35 3.54
CA SER A 80 -32.88 15.71 4.12
C SER A 80 -34.00 14.70 3.83
N SER A 81 -33.88 13.90 2.78
CA SER A 81 -34.81 12.84 2.39
C SER A 81 -34.06 11.53 2.06
N ASP A 82 -34.79 10.42 2.00
CA ASP A 82 -34.30 9.09 1.59
C ASP A 82 -33.01 8.65 2.32
N ASN A 83 -32.99 8.85 3.64
CA ASN A 83 -31.83 8.61 4.48
C ASN A 83 -32.21 7.96 5.81
N TYR A 84 -33.15 7.01 5.74
CA TYR A 84 -33.56 6.22 6.90
C TYR A 84 -32.36 5.47 7.50
N TYR A 85 -32.26 5.47 8.82
CA TYR A 85 -31.15 4.80 9.50
C TYR A 85 -31.16 3.28 9.27
N LEU A 86 -32.35 2.70 9.13
CA LEU A 86 -32.55 1.28 8.85
C LEU A 86 -31.77 0.80 7.63
N ASP A 87 -31.80 1.57 6.52
CA ASP A 87 -31.19 1.17 5.25
C ASP A 87 -29.66 1.24 5.24
N ARG A 88 -29.06 1.94 6.22
CA ARG A 88 -27.60 2.13 6.33
C ARG A 88 -26.99 1.50 7.57
N ASP A 89 -27.80 0.90 8.45
CA ASP A 89 -27.31 0.24 9.66
C ASP A 89 -26.75 -1.16 9.34
N THR A 90 -25.55 -1.20 8.77
CA THR A 90 -24.85 -2.46 8.46
C THR A 90 -24.48 -3.27 9.71
N ARG A 91 -24.56 -2.68 10.91
CA ARG A 91 -24.36 -3.41 12.17
C ARG A 91 -25.49 -4.42 12.43
N ARG A 92 -26.67 -4.18 11.86
CA ARG A 92 -27.84 -5.08 11.94
C ARG A 92 -27.96 -6.02 10.75
N SER A 93 -27.19 -5.80 9.68
CA SER A 93 -27.16 -6.71 8.53
C SER A 93 -26.20 -7.90 8.72
N ILE A 94 -25.42 -7.91 9.80
CA ILE A 94 -24.49 -9.00 10.08
C ILE A 94 -25.26 -10.28 10.38
N GLN A 95 -25.02 -11.31 9.57
CA GLN A 95 -25.59 -12.63 9.78
C GLN A 95 -24.67 -13.45 10.69
N PRO A 96 -25.21 -14.41 11.46
CA PRO A 96 -24.37 -15.35 12.19
C PRO A 96 -23.49 -16.16 11.22
N PRO A 97 -22.34 -16.69 11.67
CA PRO A 97 -21.48 -17.53 10.84
C PRO A 97 -22.25 -18.73 10.29
N LYS A 98 -22.05 -19.04 9.00
CA LYS A 98 -22.63 -20.24 8.39
C LYS A 98 -21.89 -21.48 8.90
N CYS A 99 -22.62 -22.43 9.47
CA CYS A 99 -22.08 -23.70 9.93
C CYS A 99 -22.07 -24.71 8.76
N ILE A 100 -20.87 -25.01 8.24
CA ILE A 100 -20.66 -25.98 7.15
C ILE A 100 -20.43 -27.41 7.64
N TYR A 101 -20.16 -27.59 8.93
CA TYR A 101 -19.92 -28.89 9.56
C TYR A 101 -20.42 -28.85 11.01
N SER A 102 -21.27 -29.81 11.36
CA SER A 102 -21.74 -30.04 12.72
C SER A 102 -21.65 -31.53 13.05
N ALA A 103 -21.11 -31.87 14.21
CA ALA A 103 -21.05 -33.22 14.74
C ALA A 103 -21.74 -33.24 16.10
N ASP A 104 -22.95 -33.81 16.15
CA ASP A 104 -23.66 -34.08 17.39
C ASP A 104 -23.48 -35.57 17.77
N SER A 105 -24.00 -35.98 18.93
CA SER A 105 -23.85 -37.35 19.43
C SER A 105 -24.45 -38.44 18.53
N HIS A 106 -25.19 -38.07 17.48
CA HIS A 106 -25.95 -39.00 16.66
C HIS A 106 -25.50 -39.03 15.20
N ASP A 107 -25.06 -37.91 14.60
CA ASP A 107 -24.63 -37.90 13.19
C ASP A 107 -23.67 -36.73 12.88
N GLN A 108 -22.84 -36.93 11.86
CA GLN A 108 -22.01 -35.87 11.25
C GLN A 108 -22.72 -35.33 10.00
N VAL A 109 -22.97 -34.02 9.98
CA VAL A 109 -23.68 -33.36 8.87
C VAL A 109 -22.80 -32.27 8.27
N SER A 110 -22.52 -32.41 6.96
CA SER A 110 -21.85 -31.38 6.15
C SER A 110 -22.88 -30.58 5.36
N LYS A 111 -22.75 -29.25 5.34
CA LYS A 111 -23.66 -28.34 4.64
C LYS A 111 -22.91 -27.49 3.61
N SER A 112 -23.55 -27.24 2.48
CA SER A 112 -23.11 -26.27 1.47
C SER A 112 -23.13 -24.84 2.03
N LEU A 113 -22.52 -23.89 1.32
CA LEU A 113 -22.64 -22.46 1.60
C LEU A 113 -24.11 -21.99 1.56
N ASP A 114 -24.96 -22.67 0.79
CA ASP A 114 -26.39 -22.40 0.66
C ASP A 114 -27.26 -23.17 1.68
N GLY A 115 -26.65 -23.98 2.54
CA GLY A 115 -27.32 -24.71 3.62
C GLY A 115 -27.86 -26.09 3.24
N GLU A 116 -27.75 -26.49 1.97
CA GLU A 116 -28.10 -27.85 1.53
C GLU A 116 -27.19 -28.90 2.18
N THR A 117 -27.77 -30.03 2.61
CA THR A 117 -26.99 -31.12 3.21
C THR A 117 -26.26 -31.88 2.12
N ILE A 118 -24.93 -31.93 2.20
CA ILE A 118 -24.09 -32.60 1.21
C ILE A 118 -23.65 -33.94 1.80
N CYS A 119 -23.77 -35.03 1.01
CA CYS A 119 -23.11 -36.29 1.34
C CYS A 119 -21.59 -36.11 1.43
N THR A 120 -20.97 -36.76 2.40
CA THR A 120 -19.52 -36.70 2.68
C THR A 120 -18.66 -36.96 1.43
N GLU A 121 -19.09 -37.86 0.54
CA GLU A 121 -18.38 -38.20 -0.70
C GLU A 121 -18.28 -37.04 -1.71
N THR A 122 -19.30 -36.18 -1.77
CA THR A 122 -19.31 -35.03 -2.69
C THR A 122 -18.46 -33.88 -2.15
N THR A 123 -18.30 -33.79 -0.82
CA THR A 123 -17.55 -32.72 -0.14
C THR A 123 -16.05 -32.76 -0.45
N MET A 124 -15.51 -33.95 -0.77
CA MET A 124 -14.08 -34.11 -1.11
C MET A 124 -13.77 -33.84 -2.58
N LYS A 125 -14.77 -33.80 -3.47
CA LYS A 125 -14.58 -33.49 -4.89
C LYS A 125 -14.70 -31.98 -5.13
N VAL A 126 -13.83 -31.20 -4.50
CA VAL A 126 -13.67 -29.80 -4.91
C VAL A 126 -12.98 -29.80 -6.26
N GLU A 127 -13.73 -29.40 -7.29
CA GLU A 127 -13.28 -29.28 -8.69
C GLU A 127 -12.07 -28.34 -8.81
N THR A 128 -10.89 -28.86 -8.54
CA THR A 128 -9.64 -28.21 -8.89
C THR A 128 -8.70 -29.32 -9.27
N SER A 129 -8.37 -29.39 -10.55
CA SER A 129 -7.29 -30.24 -11.05
C SER A 129 -6.08 -30.09 -10.11
N LEU A 130 -5.55 -31.21 -9.59
CA LEU A 130 -4.44 -31.28 -8.61
C LEU A 130 -3.31 -30.29 -8.88
N ARG A 131 -3.10 -30.00 -10.17
CA ARG A 131 -2.14 -29.05 -10.71
C ARG A 131 -2.32 -27.62 -10.15
N LYS A 132 -3.55 -27.13 -9.93
CA LYS A 132 -3.79 -25.74 -9.49
C LYS A 132 -3.72 -25.50 -7.97
N ASN A 133 -3.88 -26.52 -7.12
CA ASN A 133 -3.91 -26.39 -5.66
C ASN A 133 -2.56 -26.71 -5.00
N PHE A 134 -1.43 -26.22 -5.53
CA PHE A 134 -0.10 -26.43 -4.91
C PHE A 134 0.29 -27.91 -4.66
N GLY A 135 -0.34 -28.86 -5.38
CA GLY A 135 -0.17 -30.30 -5.11
C GLY A 135 -0.84 -30.80 -3.82
N LEU A 136 -1.70 -30.00 -3.19
CA LEU A 136 -2.50 -30.38 -2.03
C LEU A 136 -3.85 -30.96 -2.47
N GLU A 137 -4.27 -32.03 -1.81
CA GLU A 137 -5.60 -32.65 -2.02
C GLU A 137 -6.75 -31.76 -1.51
N LEU A 138 -6.44 -30.84 -0.58
CA LEU A 138 -7.39 -29.91 0.01
C LEU A 138 -7.34 -28.55 -0.71
N PRO A 139 -8.49 -27.85 -0.85
CA PRO A 139 -8.51 -26.51 -1.41
C PRO A 139 -7.65 -25.57 -0.56
N THR A 140 -6.74 -24.84 -1.20
CA THR A 140 -5.92 -23.84 -0.50
C THR A 140 -6.74 -22.56 -0.30
N PRO A 141 -6.86 -22.02 0.92
CA PRO A 141 -7.55 -20.75 1.13
C PRO A 141 -6.90 -19.60 0.37
N GLY A 142 -7.68 -18.89 -0.45
CA GLY A 142 -7.22 -17.76 -1.26
C GLY A 142 -6.59 -18.16 -2.60
N PHE A 143 -6.19 -17.16 -3.40
CA PHE A 143 -5.64 -17.35 -4.76
C PHE A 143 -4.11 -17.21 -4.83
N GLY A 144 -3.45 -17.15 -3.65
CA GLY A 144 -2.04 -16.77 -3.55
C GLY A 144 -1.76 -15.30 -3.88
N TYR A 145 -0.56 -14.84 -3.56
CA TYR A 145 0.04 -13.59 -4.04
C TYR A 145 1.32 -13.80 -4.90
N ALA A 146 1.41 -13.13 -6.06
CA ALA A 146 2.64 -13.14 -6.88
C ALA A 146 3.38 -11.80 -6.75
N TRP A 147 4.66 -11.87 -6.38
CA TRP A 147 5.54 -10.70 -6.40
C TRP A 147 6.08 -10.49 -7.82
N HIS A 148 6.20 -9.23 -8.24
CA HIS A 148 6.82 -8.86 -9.51
C HIS A 148 7.88 -7.81 -9.26
N ARG A 149 8.91 -7.80 -10.11
CA ARG A 149 9.99 -6.82 -9.99
C ARG A 149 9.57 -5.47 -10.55
N ASN A 150 9.83 -4.41 -9.79
CA ASN A 150 9.72 -3.05 -10.27
C ASN A 150 11.05 -2.58 -10.87
N LYS A 151 11.27 -2.90 -12.16
CA LYS A 151 12.52 -2.58 -12.87
C LYS A 151 12.84 -1.09 -12.95
N ASP A 152 11.86 -0.23 -12.74
CA ASP A 152 12.06 1.23 -12.82
C ASP A 152 12.73 1.80 -11.56
N GLU A 153 12.61 1.11 -10.43
CA GLU A 153 13.21 1.51 -9.14
C GLU A 153 14.51 0.77 -8.84
N GLU A 154 14.86 -0.23 -9.64
CA GLU A 154 16.08 -1.01 -9.48
C GLU A 154 17.33 -0.25 -9.93
N LEU A 155 18.44 -0.54 -9.26
CA LEU A 155 19.77 -0.09 -9.68
C LEU A 155 20.13 -0.64 -11.07
N HIS A 156 21.05 0.02 -11.77
CA HIS A 156 21.44 -0.37 -13.13
C HIS A 156 21.89 -1.84 -13.23
N THR A 157 22.61 -2.35 -12.22
CA THR A 157 23.10 -3.75 -12.21
C THR A 157 21.96 -4.78 -12.10
N PRO A 158 21.04 -4.74 -11.12
CA PRO A 158 19.91 -5.66 -11.07
C PRO A 158 18.93 -5.49 -12.24
N ARG A 159 18.71 -4.25 -12.70
CA ARG A 159 17.74 -3.93 -13.77
C ARG A 159 17.97 -4.73 -15.04
N TYR A 160 19.24 -4.96 -15.41
CA TYR A 160 19.63 -5.70 -16.61
C TYR A 160 20.19 -7.11 -16.31
N SER A 161 20.16 -7.55 -15.05
CA SER A 161 20.63 -8.89 -14.68
C SER A 161 19.71 -9.97 -15.26
N LYS A 162 20.28 -10.82 -16.12
CA LYS A 162 19.60 -11.99 -16.70
C LYS A 162 19.26 -13.02 -15.63
N ASP A 163 20.10 -13.16 -14.61
CA ASP A 163 19.91 -14.12 -13.53
C ASP A 163 18.69 -13.76 -12.69
N LEU A 164 18.53 -12.48 -12.32
CA LEU A 164 17.35 -12.01 -11.61
C LEU A 164 16.08 -12.13 -12.47
N ALA A 165 16.18 -11.91 -13.78
CA ALA A 165 15.05 -12.11 -14.69
C ALA A 165 14.66 -13.60 -14.78
N ALA A 166 15.64 -14.50 -14.72
CA ALA A 166 15.42 -15.94 -14.68
C ALA A 166 14.83 -16.39 -13.33
N LEU A 167 15.15 -15.71 -12.22
CA LEU A 167 14.60 -16.01 -10.89
C LEU A 167 13.14 -15.57 -10.73
N GLU A 168 12.69 -14.54 -11.46
CA GLU A 168 11.29 -14.04 -11.42
C GLU A 168 10.26 -15.12 -11.78
N LYS A 169 10.65 -16.18 -12.49
CA LYS A 169 9.79 -17.34 -12.77
C LYS A 169 9.42 -18.14 -11.51
N TYR A 170 10.22 -18.03 -10.44
CA TYR A 170 10.00 -18.69 -9.15
C TYR A 170 9.24 -17.80 -8.16
N ASP A 171 9.12 -16.48 -8.42
CA ASP A 171 8.35 -15.54 -7.59
C ASP A 171 6.84 -15.64 -7.86
N LYS A 172 6.49 -16.16 -9.04
CA LYS A 172 5.19 -16.77 -9.25
C LYS A 172 5.19 -18.07 -8.48
N PHE A 173 4.19 -18.31 -7.63
CA PHE A 173 3.95 -19.66 -7.11
C PHE A 173 4.15 -20.64 -8.25
N THR A 174 4.99 -21.64 -8.02
CA THR A 174 5.29 -22.73 -8.94
C THR A 174 4.02 -23.11 -9.70
N TYR A 175 3.87 -22.51 -10.88
CA TYR A 175 2.76 -22.79 -11.77
C TYR A 175 3.00 -24.22 -12.20
N SER A 176 1.99 -25.04 -11.98
CA SER A 176 1.82 -26.27 -12.73
C SER A 176 1.69 -25.92 -14.22
N ASP A 177 2.77 -26.09 -14.96
CA ASP A 177 2.68 -26.61 -16.32
C ASP A 177 3.17 -28.07 -16.28
#